data_AF-A0A1T4S7G9-F1
#
_entry.id   AF-A0A1T4S7G9-F1
#
_cell.length_a   1.000
_cell.length_b   1.000
_cell.length_c   1.000
_cell.angle_alpha   90.00
_cell.angle_beta   90.00
_cell.angle_gamma   90.00
#
_symmetry.space_group_name_H-M   'P 1'
#
loop_
_entity.id
_entity.type
_entity.pdbx_description
1 polymer ?
#
loop_
_entity_poly.entity_id
_entity_poly.type
_entity_poly.pdbx_seq_one_letter_code
_entity_poly.pdbx_strand_id
1 'polypeptide(L)' 'MSERAAPYYCPYCGDEDLVPHEGDAHKGAGSAWACGGCARVFRVKFVGLQGIAARPAGGIQTGGNA' A
#
# COMPACT_ATOMS: atom_id res chain seq x y z
N MET A 1 12.30 -2.12 -9.30
CA MET A 1 11.61 -1.49 -8.15
C MET A 1 11.70 -2.49 -7.01
N SER A 2 12.36 -2.16 -5.90
CA SER A 2 12.59 -3.12 -4.81
C SER A 2 11.24 -3.46 -4.18
N GLU A 3 10.88 -4.74 -4.11
CA GLU A 3 9.65 -5.22 -3.45
C GLU A 3 9.67 -5.02 -1.93
N ARG A 4 10.77 -4.48 -1.39
CA ARG A 4 11.05 -4.26 0.03
C ARG A 4 10.47 -2.95 0.55
N ALA A 5 9.17 -2.75 0.44
CA ALA A 5 8.51 -1.70 1.20
C ALA A 5 8.51 -2.10 2.69
N ALA A 6 9.18 -1.30 3.53
CA ALA A 6 9.12 -1.46 4.98
C ALA A 6 7.90 -0.68 5.51
N PRO A 7 6.95 -1.32 6.21
CA PRO A 7 5.95 -0.61 6.99
C PRO A 7 6.65 0.12 8.16
N TYR A 8 6.17 1.31 8.50
CA TYR A 8 6.66 2.06 9.67
C TYR A 8 5.90 1.70 10.95
N TYR A 9 4.63 1.28 10.84
CA TYR A 9 3.76 0.98 11.99
C TYR A 9 3.05 -0.36 11.82
N CYS A 10 2.91 -1.11 12.91
CA CYS A 10 2.16 -2.35 12.96
C CYS A 10 0.68 -2.04 12.68
N PRO A 11 0.04 -2.66 11.66
CA PRO A 11 -1.36 -2.40 11.34
C PRO A 11 -2.33 -2.89 12.43
N TYR A 12 -1.84 -3.65 13.42
CA TYR A 12 -2.65 -4.21 14.50
C TYR A 12 -2.54 -3.46 15.83
N CYS A 13 -1.36 -2.93 16.19
CA CYS A 13 -1.15 -2.26 17.49
C CYS A 13 -0.54 -0.86 17.40
N GLY A 14 -0.10 -0.42 16.20
CA GLY A 14 0.51 0.89 16.01
C GLY A 14 1.95 1.02 16.49
N ASP A 15 2.58 -0.06 16.96
CA ASP A 15 4.00 -0.08 17.36
C ASP A 15 4.92 -0.02 16.14
N GLU A 16 6.13 0.51 16.33
CA GLU A 16 7.17 0.70 15.31
C GLU A 16 8.24 -0.42 15.35
N ASP A 17 8.21 -1.30 16.36
CA ASP A 17 9.12 -2.44 16.49
C ASP A 17 8.78 -3.56 15.47
N LEU A 18 9.18 -3.33 14.22
CA LEU A 18 8.92 -4.20 13.07
C LEU A 18 10.23 -4.74 12.48
N VAL A 19 10.31 -6.08 12.37
CA VAL A 19 11.48 -6.76 11.79
C VAL A 19 11.07 -7.69 10.63
N PRO A 20 11.91 -7.86 9.59
CA PRO A 20 11.65 -8.83 8.54
C PRO A 20 11.51 -10.24 9.10
N HIS A 21 10.50 -10.98 8.64
CA HIS A 21 10.27 -12.37 9.04
C HIS A 21 10.56 -13.32 7.87
N GLU A 22 11.84 -13.67 7.67
CA GLU A 22 12.29 -14.43 6.50
C GLU A 22 11.75 -15.87 6.44
N GLY A 23 11.40 -16.47 7.58
CA GLY A 23 10.87 -17.84 7.66
C GLY A 23 9.56 -18.02 6.88
N ASP A 24 8.81 -16.94 6.67
CA ASP A 24 7.57 -16.94 5.89
C ASP A 24 7.76 -16.39 4.47
N ALA A 25 8.99 -16.10 4.03
CA ALA A 25 9.21 -15.54 2.69
C ALA A 25 8.90 -16.58 1.61
N HIS A 26 7.88 -16.31 0.79
CA HIS A 26 7.53 -17.12 -0.38
C HIS A 26 7.44 -16.23 -1.62
N LYS A 27 7.99 -16.72 -2.74
CA LYS A 27 8.04 -15.96 -3.99
C LYS A 27 6.63 -15.54 -4.42
N GLY A 28 6.42 -14.24 -4.66
CA GLY A 28 5.14 -13.70 -5.12
C GLY A 28 4.07 -13.47 -4.04
N ALA A 29 4.32 -13.87 -2.78
CA ALA A 29 3.38 -13.70 -1.67
C ALA A 29 3.51 -12.34 -0.94
N GLY A 30 4.55 -11.56 -1.24
CA GLY A 30 4.89 -10.31 -0.53
C GLY A 30 5.94 -10.53 0.57
N SER A 31 6.41 -9.43 1.16
CA SER A 31 7.41 -9.42 2.22
C SER A 31 6.77 -9.61 3.58
N ALA A 32 7.23 -10.60 4.34
CA ALA A 32 6.73 -10.90 5.68
C ALA A 32 7.46 -10.07 6.76
N TRP A 33 6.72 -9.65 7.77
CA TRP A 33 7.15 -8.80 8.87
C TRP A 33 6.57 -9.29 10.20
N ALA A 34 7.37 -9.27 11.25
CA ALA A 34 6.95 -9.56 12.62
C ALA A 34 6.97 -8.28 13.45
N CYS A 35 5.96 -8.10 14.30
CA CYS A 35 5.91 -7.01 15.29
C CYS A 35 6.32 -7.50 16.66
N GLY A 36 7.31 -6.85 17.30
CA GLY A 36 7.73 -7.17 18.65
C GLY A 36 6.72 -6.77 19.74
N GLY A 37 6.00 -5.67 19.54
CA GLY A 37 5.00 -5.17 20.50
C GLY A 37 3.75 -6.05 20.66
N CYS A 38 3.30 -6.73 19.60
CA CYS A 38 2.12 -7.60 19.65
C CYS A 38 2.31 -9.02 19.10
N ALA A 39 3.55 -9.42 18.79
CA ALA A 39 3.95 -10.75 18.32
C ALA A 39 3.25 -11.26 17.03
N ARG A 40 2.60 -10.40 16.26
CA ARG A 40 1.91 -10.80 15.01
C ARG A 40 2.89 -10.79 13.84
N VAL A 41 2.71 -11.76 12.93
CA VAL A 41 3.38 -11.82 11.64
C VAL A 41 2.38 -11.50 10.52
N PHE A 42 2.76 -10.64 9.59
CA PHE A 42 1.92 -10.22 8.46
C PHE A 42 2.74 -10.00 7.19
N ARG A 43 2.07 -9.84 6.04
CA ARG A 43 2.73 -9.65 4.73
C ARG A 43 2.34 -8.31 4.11
N VAL A 44 3.30 -7.64 3.51
CA VAL A 44 3.10 -6.44 2.67
C VAL A 44 3.34 -6.82 1.21
N LYS A 45 2.42 -6.41 0.33
CA LYS A 45 2.53 -6.65 -1.11
C LYS A 45 2.09 -5.41 -1.88
N PHE A 46 2.90 -5.00 -2.84
CA PHE A 46 2.49 -4.02 -3.83
C PHE A 46 1.45 -4.63 -4.78
N VAL A 47 0.28 -4.01 -4.89
CA VAL A 47 -0.82 -4.49 -5.73
C VAL A 47 -0.88 -3.74 -7.07
N GLY A 48 -0.64 -2.43 -7.05
CA GLY A 48 -0.71 -1.57 -8.22
C GLY A 48 -0.94 -0.11 -7.84
N LEU A 49 -0.97 0.78 -8.83
CA LEU A 49 -1.37 2.18 -8.65
C LEU A 49 -2.88 2.31 -8.84
N GLN A 50 -3.57 3.02 -7.94
CA GLN A 50 -4.96 3.37 -8.16
C GLN A 50 -5.04 4.40 -9.30
N GLY A 51 -5.71 4.04 -10.39
CA GLY A 51 -5.93 4.97 -11.49
C GLY A 51 -6.91 6.06 -11.07
N ILE A 52 -6.44 7.31 -10.94
CA ILE A 52 -7.32 8.47 -11.00
C ILE A 52 -7.66 8.72 -12.46
N ALA A 53 -8.86 8.35 -12.90
CA ALA A 53 -9.38 8.89 -14.15
C ALA A 53 -9.41 10.42 -14.01
N ALA A 54 -8.63 11.12 -14.83
CA ALA A 54 -8.73 12.57 -14.90
C ALA A 54 -10.20 12.89 -15.18
N ARG A 55 -10.88 13.57 -14.25
CA ARG A 55 -12.22 14.09 -14.51
C ARG A 55 -12.09 14.94 -15.78
N PRO A 56 -12.84 14.69 -16.86
CA PRO A 56 -12.84 15.62 -17.97
C PRO A 56 -13.26 16.97 -17.38
N ALA A 57 -12.41 17.98 -17.53
CA ALA A 57 -12.73 19.34 -17.15
C ALA A 57 -14.05 19.67 -17.86
N GLY A 58 -15.10 19.90 -17.08
CA GLY A 58 -16.43 20.17 -17.61
C GLY A 58 -16.35 21.30 -18.61
N GLY A 59 -16.61 20.98 -19.88
CA GLY A 59 -16.74 21.98 -20.93
C GLY A 59 -17.88 22.91 -20.56
N ILE A 60 -17.57 24.18 -20.40
CA ILE A 60 -18.56 25.26 -20.38
C ILE A 60 -19.30 25.20 -21.72
N GLN A 61 -20.58 24.84 -21.71
CA GLN A 61 -21.47 25.08 -22.84
C GLN A 61 -21.92 26.55 -22.76
N THR A 62 -21.09 27.46 -23.28
CA THR A 62 -21.60 28.76 -23.73
C THR A 62 -22.30 28.54 -25.07
N GLY A 63 -23.56 28.12 -25.02
CA GLY A 63 -24.49 28.21 -26.14
C GLY A 63 -25.21 29.55 -26.08
N GLY A 64 -24.62 30.59 -26.68
CA GLY A 64 -25.29 31.84 -27.01
C GLY A 64 -25.66 31.89 -28.50
N ASN A 65 -26.83 32.49 -28.77
CA ASN A 65 -27.47 32.89 -30.05
C ASN A 65 -27.88 31.78 -31.04
N ALA A 66 -29.00 31.87 -31.77
CA ALA A 66 -29.85 33.00 -32.16
C ALA A 66 -31.34 32.62 -32.17
#